data_AF-A0A960L3C1-F1
#
_entry.id   AF-A0A960L3C1-F1
#
_cell.length_a   1.000
_cell.length_b   1.000
_cell.length_c   1.000
_cell.angle_alpha   90.00
_cell.angle_beta   90.00
_cell.angle_gamma   90.00
#
_symmetry.space_group_name_H-M   'P 1'
#
loop_
_entity.id
_entity.type
_entity.pdbx_description
1 polymer ?
#
loop_
_entity_poly.entity_id
_entity_poly.type
_entity_poly.pdbx_seq_one_letter_code
_entity_poly.pdbx_strand_id
1 'polypeptide(L)'
;MRVQALIDHVAQERFSLQDHGCPIGSLCTELNKKRGPLSDSAAQLFQLLLTWLENQFKAMGKPNEGHLALQTLSSLQGASLLAHSLHNPQLIEIQTEALSQWLETL
;
A
#
# COMPACT_ATOMS: atom_id res chain seq x y z
N MET A 1 -0.16 0.88 -16.77
CA MET A 1 -1.41 1.18 -16.02
C MET A 1 -1.03 1.85 -14.70
N ARG A 2 -1.83 2.81 -14.17
CA ARG A 2 -1.42 3.58 -12.97
C ARG A 2 -1.29 2.72 -11.71
N VAL A 3 -2.14 1.71 -11.52
CA VAL A 3 -2.03 0.76 -10.41
C VAL A 3 -0.73 -0.03 -10.51
N GLN A 4 -0.37 -0.55 -11.69
CA GLN A 4 0.91 -1.23 -11.90
C GLN A 4 2.10 -0.33 -11.55
N ALA A 5 2.07 0.95 -11.96
CA ALA A 5 3.15 1.89 -11.63
C ALA A 5 3.30 2.12 -10.12
N LEU A 6 2.21 2.08 -9.34
CA LEU A 6 2.29 2.13 -7.88
C LEU A 6 2.98 0.87 -7.32
N ILE A 7 2.63 -0.31 -7.84
CA ILE A 7 3.24 -1.59 -7.42
C ILE A 7 4.73 -1.59 -7.73
N ASP A 8 5.11 -1.18 -8.95
CA ASP A 8 6.50 -1.09 -9.39
C ASP A 8 7.30 -0.12 -8.52
N HIS A 9 6.70 1.02 -8.15
CA HIS A 9 7.33 1.98 -7.26
C HIS A 9 7.62 1.38 -5.88
N VAL A 10 6.67 0.64 -5.29
CA VAL A 10 6.88 -0.05 -4.01
C VAL A 10 7.99 -1.11 -4.13
N ALA A 11 8.04 -1.84 -5.24
CA ALA A 11 9.11 -2.81 -5.50
C ALA A 11 10.50 -2.15 -5.60
N GLN A 12 10.57 -0.97 -6.22
CA GLN A 12 11.80 -0.18 -6.33
C GLN A 12 12.29 0.33 -4.96
N GLU A 13 11.36 0.74 -4.09
CA GLU A 13 11.64 1.28 -2.75
C GLU A 13 11.92 0.21 -1.68
N ARG A 14 12.02 -1.07 -2.05
CA ARG A 14 12.10 -2.19 -1.10
C ARG A 14 13.17 -2.07 -0.01
N PHE A 15 14.35 -1.55 -0.32
CA PHE A 15 15.41 -1.36 0.69
C PHE A 15 15.07 -0.22 1.66
N SER A 16 14.53 0.89 1.16
CA SER A 16 14.04 2.01 1.98
C SER A 16 12.90 1.56 2.90
N LEU A 17 11.93 0.81 2.36
CA LEU A 17 10.81 0.25 3.11
C LEU A 17 11.24 -0.80 4.13
N GLN A 18 12.26 -1.60 3.83
CA GLN A 18 12.87 -2.50 4.80
C GLN A 18 13.54 -1.71 5.95
N ASP A 19 14.27 -0.65 5.66
CA ASP A 19 15.02 0.09 6.69
C ASP A 19 14.14 0.99 7.57
N HIS A 20 13.06 1.53 7.00
CA HIS A 20 12.25 2.57 7.66
C HIS A 20 10.76 2.25 7.78
N GLY A 21 10.31 1.14 7.19
CA GLY A 21 8.89 0.83 7.05
C GLY A 21 8.21 1.72 6.00
N CYS A 22 6.91 1.48 5.78
CA CYS A 22 6.12 2.40 4.96
C CYS A 22 5.99 3.75 5.68
N PRO A 23 6.38 4.88 5.08
CA PRO A 23 6.36 6.18 5.75
C PRO A 23 4.94 6.61 6.18
N ILE A 24 3.92 6.27 5.39
CA ILE A 24 2.52 6.56 5.74
C ILE A 24 2.05 5.61 6.84
N GLY A 25 2.37 4.31 6.72
CA GLY A 25 1.98 3.28 7.69
C GLY A 25 2.57 3.51 9.07
N SER A 26 3.88 3.80 9.16
CA SER A 26 4.56 4.08 10.42
C SER A 26 4.04 5.36 11.07
N LEU A 27 3.90 6.45 10.31
CA LEU A 27 3.33 7.71 10.80
C LEU A 27 1.92 7.52 11.36
N CYS A 28 1.02 6.90 10.59
CA CYS A 28 -0.36 6.67 11.01
C CYS A 28 -0.43 5.79 12.25
N THR A 29 0.35 4.70 12.28
CA THR A 29 0.35 3.77 13.41
C THR A 29 0.86 4.44 14.68
N GLU A 30 1.96 5.20 14.61
CA GLU A 30 2.52 5.89 15.78
C GLU A 30 1.62 7.00 16.30
N LEU A 31 1.06 7.84 15.42
CA LEU A 31 0.15 8.92 15.84
C LEU A 31 -1.16 8.37 16.42
N ASN A 32 -1.67 7.27 15.86
CA ASN A 32 -2.93 6.67 16.33
C ASN A 32 -2.84 6.10 17.76
N LYS A 33 -1.63 5.77 18.26
CA LYS A 33 -1.45 5.35 19.67
C LYS A 33 -1.85 6.44 20.67
N LYS A 34 -1.67 7.72 20.33
CA LYS A 34 -2.01 8.86 21.20
C LYS A 34 -3.45 9.34 21.02
N ARG A 35 -4.07 9.03 19.88
CA ARG A 35 -5.37 9.55 19.43
C ARG A 35 -5.39 11.09 19.33
N GLY A 36 -6.41 11.62 18.63
CA GLY A 36 -6.69 13.06 18.54
C GLY A 36 -6.46 13.66 17.15
N PRO A 37 -6.49 15.00 17.02
CA PRO A 37 -6.58 15.67 15.72
C PRO A 37 -5.44 15.32 14.74
N LEU A 38 -4.24 15.05 15.25
CA LEU A 38 -3.10 14.63 14.43
C LEU A 38 -3.24 13.20 13.92
N SER A 39 -3.79 12.26 14.71
CA SER A 39 -4.06 10.90 14.21
C SER A 39 -5.16 10.92 13.15
N ASP A 40 -6.17 11.75 13.34
CA ASP A 40 -7.27 11.91 12.37
C ASP A 40 -6.75 12.51 11.05
N SER A 41 -5.84 13.49 11.14
CA SER A 41 -5.19 14.08 9.98
C SER A 41 -4.27 13.08 9.26
N ALA A 42 -3.53 12.27 10.01
CA ALA A 42 -2.67 11.23 9.42
C ALA A 42 -3.49 10.15 8.69
N ALA A 43 -4.61 9.71 9.27
CA ALA A 43 -5.50 8.73 8.65
C ALA A 43 -6.04 9.17 7.28
N GLN A 44 -6.17 10.48 7.03
CA GLN A 44 -6.59 11.01 5.73
C GLN A 44 -5.60 10.67 4.60
N LEU A 45 -4.32 10.41 4.91
CA LEU A 45 -3.35 9.96 3.90
C LEU A 45 -3.73 8.60 3.32
N PHE A 46 -4.16 7.67 4.17
CA PHE A 46 -4.66 6.37 3.70
C PHE A 46 -6.00 6.50 2.99
N GLN A 47 -6.89 7.38 3.46
CA GLN A 47 -8.15 7.65 2.76
C GLN A 47 -7.91 8.19 1.35
N LEU A 48 -6.96 9.11 1.19
CA LEU A 48 -6.58 9.66 -0.11
C LEU A 48 -6.04 8.57 -1.05
N LEU A 49 -5.18 7.68 -0.55
CA LEU A 49 -4.66 6.56 -1.33
C LEU A 49 -5.75 5.56 -1.74
N LEU A 50 -6.66 5.21 -0.82
CA LEU A 50 -7.80 4.35 -1.12
C LEU A 50 -8.69 4.96 -2.21
N THR A 51 -9.09 6.22 -2.04
CA THR A 51 -9.92 6.92 -3.04
C THR A 51 -9.19 7.06 -4.38
N TRP A 52 -7.88 7.27 -4.39
CA TRP A 52 -7.11 7.29 -5.63
C TRP A 52 -7.11 5.91 -6.33
N LEU A 53 -6.90 4.82 -5.57
CA LEU A 53 -6.93 3.44 -6.08
C LEU A 53 -8.32 3.05 -6.61
N GLU A 54 -9.39 3.39 -5.88
CA GLU A 54 -10.77 3.20 -6.31
C GLU A 54 -11.02 3.83 -7.68
N ASN A 55 -10.57 5.08 -7.84
CA ASN A 55 -10.69 5.77 -9.13
C ASN A 55 -9.90 5.09 -10.25
N GLN A 56 -8.75 4.45 -9.94
CA GLN A 56 -8.02 3.69 -10.95
C GLN A 56 -8.77 2.42 -11.37
N PHE A 57 -9.28 1.64 -10.40
CA PHE A 57 -10.04 0.43 -10.70
C PHE A 57 -11.37 0.72 -11.40
N LYS A 58 -12.03 1.81 -11.02
CA LYS A 58 -13.22 2.32 -11.72
C LYS A 58 -12.91 2.69 -13.16
N ALA A 59 -11.78 3.37 -13.42
CA ALA A 59 -11.34 3.69 -14.77
C ALA A 59 -10.97 2.44 -15.60
N MET A 60 -10.64 1.33 -14.95
CA MET A 60 -10.46 0.01 -15.57
C MET A 60 -11.78 -0.74 -15.80
N GLY A 61 -12.93 -0.14 -15.49
CA GLY A 61 -14.25 -0.76 -15.65
C GLY A 61 -14.57 -1.82 -14.59
N LYS A 62 -13.88 -1.83 -13.45
CA LYS A 62 -14.13 -2.79 -12.36
C LYS A 62 -15.25 -2.27 -11.43
N PRO A 63 -16.35 -3.02 -11.24
CA PRO A 63 -17.49 -2.61 -10.42
C PRO A 63 -17.31 -2.88 -8.92
N ASN A 64 -16.20 -3.52 -8.53
CA ASN A 64 -15.81 -3.82 -7.15
C ASN A 64 -14.58 -2.99 -6.74
N GLU A 65 -14.47 -1.75 -7.23
CA GLU A 65 -13.29 -0.90 -7.11
C GLU A 65 -12.84 -0.68 -5.66
N GLY A 66 -13.78 -0.53 -4.71
CA GLY A 66 -13.47 -0.38 -3.29
C GLY A 66 -12.79 -1.60 -2.69
N HIS A 67 -13.24 -2.80 -3.06
CA HIS A 67 -12.62 -4.04 -2.60
C HIS A 67 -11.21 -4.21 -3.20
N LEU A 68 -11.05 -3.93 -4.50
CA LEU A 68 -9.77 -4.02 -5.18
C LEU A 68 -8.76 -3.01 -4.64
N ALA A 69 -9.20 -1.79 -4.35
CA ALA A 69 -8.38 -0.75 -3.73
C ALA A 69 -7.90 -1.17 -2.34
N LEU A 70 -8.82 -1.66 -1.50
CA LEU A 70 -8.48 -2.15 -0.16
C LEU A 70 -7.50 -3.33 -0.21
N GLN A 71 -7.75 -4.31 -1.08
CA GLN A 71 -6.86 -5.46 -1.26
C GLN A 71 -5.45 -5.01 -1.68
N THR A 72 -5.37 -4.14 -2.70
CA THR A 72 -4.09 -3.62 -3.22
C THR A 72 -3.31 -2.91 -2.12
N LEU A 73 -3.94 -1.95 -1.43
CA LEU A 73 -3.26 -1.18 -0.38
C LEU A 73 -2.85 -2.07 0.80
N SER A 74 -3.72 -2.99 1.22
CA SER A 74 -3.45 -3.92 2.32
C SER A 74 -2.27 -4.84 2.00
N SER A 75 -2.18 -5.37 0.78
CA SER A 75 -1.05 -6.19 0.34
C SER A 75 0.27 -5.42 0.40
N LEU A 76 0.29 -4.18 -0.11
CA LEU A 76 1.50 -3.35 -0.09
C LEU A 76 1.93 -2.96 1.34
N GLN A 77 0.97 -2.61 2.20
CA GLN A 77 1.25 -2.28 3.60
C GLN A 77 1.72 -3.51 4.40
N GLY A 78 1.07 -4.66 4.20
CA GLY A 78 1.46 -5.92 4.84
C GLY A 78 2.87 -6.36 4.43
N ALA A 79 3.18 -6.29 3.13
CA ALA A 79 4.53 -6.57 2.62
C ALA A 79 5.57 -5.64 3.23
N SER A 80 5.29 -4.33 3.27
CA SER A 80 6.19 -3.33 3.87
C SER A 80 6.41 -3.59 5.36
N LEU A 81 5.36 -3.92 6.11
CA LEU A 81 5.44 -4.23 7.53
C LEU A 81 6.29 -5.46 7.81
N LEU A 82 6.07 -6.55 7.07
CA LEU A 82 6.81 -7.79 7.24
C LEU A 82 8.28 -7.63 6.83
N ALA A 83 8.55 -6.97 5.70
CA ALA A 83 9.91 -6.69 5.26
C ALA A 83 10.68 -5.84 6.25
N HIS A 84 10.04 -4.80 6.82
CA HIS A 84 10.64 -3.97 7.85
C HIS A 84 10.91 -4.76 9.14
N SER A 85 9.90 -5.51 9.61
CA SER A 85 9.98 -6.25 10.87
C SER A 85 10.99 -7.41 10.83
N LEU A 86 11.21 -7.99 9.65
CA LEU A 86 12.09 -9.13 9.44
C LEU A 86 13.41 -8.77 8.75
N HIS A 87 13.65 -7.48 8.46
CA HIS A 87 14.78 -6.99 7.67
C HIS A 87 14.99 -7.79 6.37
N ASN A 88 13.89 -8.08 5.67
CA ASN A 88 13.89 -8.95 4.49
C ASN A 88 13.18 -8.25 3.31
N PRO A 89 13.94 -7.59 2.40
CA PRO A 89 13.38 -6.84 1.29
C PRO A 89 12.76 -7.74 0.21
N GLN A 90 13.16 -9.03 0.15
CA GLN A 90 12.58 -10.00 -0.79
C GLN A 90 11.09 -10.23 -0.53
N LEU A 91 10.59 -9.98 0.69
CA LEU A 91 9.15 -10.05 0.98
C LEU A 91 8.35 -9.00 0.19
N ILE A 92 8.93 -7.82 -0.05
CA ILE A 92 8.31 -6.80 -0.92
C ILE A 92 8.36 -7.25 -2.38
N GLU A 93 9.49 -7.80 -2.84
CA GLU A 93 9.62 -8.33 -4.22
C GLU A 93 8.57 -9.41 -4.49
N ILE A 94 8.47 -10.43 -3.63
CA ILE A 94 7.51 -11.53 -3.77
C ILE A 94 6.07 -11.01 -3.80
N GLN A 95 5.70 -10.11 -2.88
CA GLN A 95 4.33 -9.63 -2.80
C GLN A 95 3.96 -8.67 -3.94
N THR A 96 4.90 -7.85 -4.40
CA THR A 96 4.66 -6.94 -5.54
C THR A 96 4.58 -7.71 -6.86
N GLU A 97 5.37 -8.77 -7.04
CA GLU A 97 5.26 -9.68 -8.19
C GLU A 97 3.91 -10.41 -8.19
N ALA A 98 3.53 -11.03 -7.06
CA ALA A 98 2.23 -11.70 -6.93
C ALA A 98 1.05 -10.74 -7.17
N LEU A 99 1.15 -9.50 -6.67
CA LEU A 99 0.12 -8.48 -6.86
C LEU A 99 0.04 -8.00 -8.31
N SER A 100 1.17 -7.92 -9.02
CA SER A 100 1.21 -7.59 -10.45
C SER A 100 0.57 -8.69 -11.29
N GLN A 101 0.90 -9.96 -11.03
CA GLN A 101 0.28 -11.11 -11.70
C GLN A 101 -1.22 -11.16 -11.44
N TRP A 102 -1.66 -10.94 -10.20
CA TRP A 102 -3.09 -10.84 -9.87
C TRP A 102 -3.78 -9.71 -10.66
N LEU A 103 -3.15 -8.54 -10.75
CA LEU A 103 -3.68 -7.39 -11.46
C LEU A 103 -3.88 -7.65 -12.96
N GLU A 104 -3.04 -8.48 -13.58
CA GLU A 104 -3.20 -8.94 -14.97
C GLU A 104 -4.41 -9.87 -15.15
N THR A 105 -4.85 -10.57 -14.11
CA THR A 105 -6.04 -11.45 -14.16
C THR A 105 -7.37 -10.71 -14.00
N LEU A 106 -7.35 -9.43 -13.63
CA LEU A 106 -8.54 -8.65 -13.38
C LEU A 106 -9.22 -8.23 -14.69
#